data_AF-E3NM36-F1
#
_entry.id   AF-E3NM36-F1
#
_cell.length_a   1.000
_cell.length_b   1.000
_cell.length_c   1.000
_cell.angle_alpha   90.00
_cell.angle_beta   90.00
_cell.angle_gamma   90.00
#
_symmetry.space_group_name_H-M   'P 1'
#
loop_
_entity.id
_entity.type
_entity.pdbx_description
1 polymer ?
#
loop_
_entity_poly.entity_id
_entity_poly.type
_entity_poly.pdbx_seq_one_letter_code
_entity_poly.pdbx_strand_id
1 'polypeptide(L)'
;MAQPYLPAEKFLSRKQETILLDDDVIYWKRMQQLTVFQEPSVVSSVRISPKKPFHVATTSSVRLTLYDTTVCEPLNLFSRFKKGVCSIDFRHDGRLLGEHLASL
;
A
#
# COMPACT_ATOMS: atom_id res chain seq x y z
N MET A 1 -51.70 -4.85 -25.05
CA MET A 1 -50.53 -4.19 -24.44
C MET A 1 -49.54 -5.28 -24.08
N ALA A 2 -48.33 -5.28 -24.66
CA ALA A 2 -47.33 -6.31 -24.35
C ALA A 2 -46.71 -6.02 -22.97
N GLN A 3 -46.56 -7.05 -22.14
CA GLN A 3 -45.86 -6.91 -20.86
C GLN A 3 -44.35 -6.74 -21.12
N PRO A 4 -43.67 -5.83 -20.40
CA PRO A 4 -42.24 -5.66 -20.52
C PRO A 4 -41.52 -6.91 -20.00
N TYR A 5 -40.48 -7.33 -20.72
CA TYR A 5 -39.64 -8.45 -20.32
C TYR A 5 -38.94 -8.15 -18.99
N LEU A 6 -39.06 -9.06 -18.02
CA LEU A 6 -38.31 -9.05 -16.77
C LEU A 6 -37.22 -10.13 -16.85
N PRO A 7 -35.94 -9.77 -16.73
CA PRO A 7 -34.86 -10.75 -16.67
C PRO A 7 -35.04 -11.68 -15.46
N ALA A 8 -34.74 -12.96 -15.65
CA ALA A 8 -34.77 -13.93 -14.54
C ALA A 8 -33.77 -13.52 -13.45
N GLU A 9 -34.21 -13.52 -12.18
CA GLU A 9 -33.32 -13.27 -11.06
C GLU A 9 -32.25 -14.36 -10.96
N LYS A 10 -31.00 -13.92 -10.81
CA LYS A 10 -29.87 -14.82 -10.61
C LYS A 10 -29.90 -15.27 -9.16
N PHE A 11 -30.43 -16.48 -8.92
CA PHE A 11 -30.32 -17.13 -7.63
C PHE A 11 -28.85 -17.51 -7.40
N LEU A 12 -28.16 -16.74 -6.57
CA LEU A 12 -26.85 -17.11 -6.07
C LEU A 12 -27.03 -18.14 -4.95
N SER A 13 -26.09 -19.06 -4.81
CA SER A 13 -26.09 -19.95 -3.64
C SER A 13 -25.96 -19.10 -2.38
N ARG A 14 -26.71 -19.42 -1.32
CA ARG A 14 -26.66 -18.71 -0.02
C ARG A 14 -25.24 -18.44 0.48
N LYS A 15 -24.31 -19.39 0.27
CA LYS A 15 -22.89 -19.20 0.62
C LYS A 15 -22.17 -18.15 -0.23
N GLN A 16 -22.46 -18.09 -1.53
CA GLN A 16 -21.93 -17.06 -2.43
C GLN A 16 -22.56 -15.70 -2.14
N GLU A 17 -23.85 -15.65 -1.81
CA GLU A 17 -24.52 -14.41 -1.40
C GLU A 17 -23.86 -13.81 -0.17
N THR A 18 -23.61 -14.61 0.88
CA THR A 18 -22.95 -14.10 2.11
C THR A 18 -21.54 -13.56 1.85
N ILE A 19 -20.74 -14.19 0.98
CA ILE A 19 -19.36 -13.75 0.70
C ILE A 19 -19.32 -12.55 -0.25
N LEU A 20 -20.24 -12.49 -1.21
CA LEU A 20 -20.27 -11.43 -2.23
C LEU A 20 -20.98 -10.16 -1.77
N LEU A 21 -21.82 -10.24 -0.74
CA LEU A 21 -22.54 -9.11 -0.15
C LEU A 21 -21.83 -8.53 1.08
N ASP A 22 -20.76 -9.16 1.55
CA ASP A 22 -20.00 -8.65 2.69
C ASP A 22 -19.24 -7.38 2.30
N ASP A 23 -19.55 -6.29 2.99
CA ASP A 23 -19.02 -4.95 2.66
C ASP A 23 -17.49 -4.90 2.75
N ASP A 24 -16.87 -5.64 3.68
CA ASP A 24 -15.42 -5.71 3.80
C ASP A 24 -14.81 -6.43 2.58
N VAL A 25 -15.40 -7.55 2.16
CA VAL A 25 -14.96 -8.27 0.95
C VAL A 25 -15.04 -7.37 -0.27
N ILE A 26 -16.13 -6.61 -0.43
CA ILE A 26 -16.29 -5.66 -1.54
C ILE A 26 -15.25 -4.54 -1.42
N TYR A 27 -15.03 -3.98 -0.23
CA TYR A 27 -14.09 -2.90 0.03
C TYR A 27 -12.65 -3.29 -0.36
N TRP A 28 -12.16 -4.43 0.14
CA TRP A 28 -10.80 -4.90 -0.17
C TRP A 28 -10.67 -5.30 -1.65
N LYS A 29 -11.72 -5.85 -2.26
CA LYS A 29 -11.74 -6.18 -3.69
C LYS A 29 -11.67 -4.96 -4.60
N ARG A 30 -12.15 -3.79 -4.14
CA ARG A 30 -12.02 -2.52 -4.87
C ARG A 30 -10.60 -1.95 -4.83
N MET A 31 -9.75 -2.39 -3.91
CA MET A 31 -8.35 -1.97 -3.90
C MET A 31 -7.63 -2.56 -5.11
N GLN A 32 -7.29 -1.69 -6.07
CA GLN A 32 -6.56 -2.06 -7.28
C GLN A 32 -5.06 -1.87 -7.06
N GLN A 33 -4.26 -2.72 -7.70
CA GLN A 33 -2.82 -2.54 -7.79
C GLN A 33 -2.51 -1.38 -8.75
N LEU A 34 -2.17 -0.22 -8.19
CA LEU A 34 -1.88 1.00 -8.95
C LEU A 34 -0.50 0.93 -9.62
N THR A 35 0.52 0.52 -8.88
CA THR A 35 1.93 0.57 -9.32
C THR A 35 2.77 -0.53 -8.69
N VAL A 36 3.82 -0.99 -9.40
CA VAL A 36 4.81 -1.94 -8.88
C VAL A 36 6.21 -1.39 -9.15
N PHE A 37 7.04 -1.35 -8.10
CA PHE A 37 8.42 -0.87 -8.18
C PHE A 37 9.38 -2.02 -7.90
N GLN A 38 10.45 -2.09 -8.69
CA GLN A 38 11.53 -3.03 -8.46
C GLN A 38 12.53 -2.44 -7.46
N GLU A 39 12.61 -3.06 -6.28
CA GLU A 39 13.62 -2.74 -5.26
C GLU A 39 14.87 -3.61 -5.47
N PRO A 40 16.06 -3.11 -5.08
CA PRO A 40 17.35 -3.79 -5.30
C PRO A 40 17.53 -5.03 -4.41
N SER A 41 16.75 -5.12 -3.32
CA SER A 41 16.80 -6.20 -2.34
C SER A 41 15.42 -6.34 -1.68
N VAL A 42 15.31 -7.25 -0.71
CA VAL A 42 14.11 -7.43 0.10
C VAL A 42 13.80 -6.14 0.85
N VAL A 43 12.53 -5.72 0.80
CA VAL A 43 12.04 -4.57 1.56
C VAL A 43 12.03 -4.95 3.04
N SER A 44 12.84 -4.26 3.85
CA SER A 44 13.01 -4.55 5.27
C SER A 44 11.93 -3.89 6.13
N SER A 45 11.48 -2.70 5.76
CA SER A 45 10.46 -1.95 6.48
C SER A 45 9.71 -0.99 5.57
N VAL A 46 8.42 -0.81 5.85
CA VAL A 46 7.54 0.16 5.21
C VAL A 46 6.87 0.99 6.30
N ARG A 47 6.82 2.31 6.11
CA ARG A 47 6.13 3.24 7.01
C ARG A 47 5.35 4.26 6.21
N ILE A 48 4.24 4.72 6.79
CA ILE A 48 3.39 5.76 6.21
C ILE A 48 3.51 6.99 7.10
N SER A 49 3.71 8.16 6.51
CA SER A 49 3.76 9.41 7.25
C SER A 49 2.42 9.65 7.96
N PRO A 50 2.40 10.03 9.24
CA PRO A 50 1.16 10.30 9.97
C PRO A 50 0.47 11.61 9.56
N LYS A 51 1.14 12.44 8.74
CA LYS A 51 0.64 13.74 8.28
C LYS A 51 0.47 13.75 6.78
N LYS A 52 -0.53 14.52 6.32
CA LYS A 52 -0.72 14.79 4.88
C LYS A 52 0.59 15.33 4.28
N PRO A 53 0.99 14.86 3.09
CA PRO A 53 0.20 14.05 2.15
C PRO A 53 0.33 12.51 2.33
N PHE A 54 0.70 12.02 3.51
CA PHE A 54 0.80 10.58 3.83
C PHE A 54 1.82 9.84 2.95
N HIS A 55 2.99 10.44 2.72
CA HIS A 55 4.07 9.78 1.98
C HIS A 55 4.42 8.40 2.57
N VAL A 56 4.79 7.47 1.69
CA VAL A 56 5.20 6.11 2.08
C VAL A 56 6.71 6.02 1.98
N ALA A 57 7.38 5.71 3.08
CA ALA A 57 8.80 5.40 3.06
C ALA A 57 8.98 3.88 3.06
N THR A 58 9.89 3.40 2.21
CA THR A 58 10.35 2.01 2.18
C THR A 58 11.86 1.98 2.36
N THR A 59 12.35 0.86 2.87
CA THR A 59 13.78 0.59 2.99
C THR A 59 14.09 -0.78 2.42
N SER A 60 15.18 -0.86 1.66
CA SER A 60 15.70 -2.07 1.04
C SER A 60 17.23 -2.01 1.05
N SER A 61 17.88 -2.90 1.81
CA SER A 61 19.34 -2.92 1.98
C SER A 61 19.90 -1.54 2.39
N VAL A 62 20.76 -0.92 1.59
CA VAL A 62 21.37 0.40 1.84
C VAL A 62 20.58 1.56 1.20
N ARG A 63 19.32 1.33 0.83
CA ARG A 63 18.47 2.32 0.15
C ARG A 63 17.18 2.56 0.92
N LEU A 64 16.80 3.83 1.04
CA LEU A 64 15.50 4.29 1.50
C LEU A 64 14.83 5.05 0.36
N THR A 65 13.62 4.67 -0.01
CA THR A 65 12.83 5.34 -1.04
C THR A 65 11.58 5.95 -0.41
N LEU A 66 11.33 7.22 -0.69
CA LEU A 66 10.11 7.91 -0.30
C LEU A 66 9.20 8.00 -1.52
N TYR A 67 7.96 7.55 -1.38
CA TYR A 67 6.92 7.54 -2.41
C TYR A 67 5.81 8.52 -2.06
N ASP A 68 5.27 9.15 -3.10
CA ASP A 68 4.03 9.90 -3.00
C ASP A 68 2.82 8.97 -3.17
N THR A 69 1.82 9.08 -2.30
CA THR A 69 0.61 8.25 -2.34
C THR A 69 -0.44 8.75 -3.31
N THR A 70 -0.33 10.01 -3.77
CA THR A 70 -1.29 10.62 -4.69
C THR A 70 -0.99 10.27 -6.14
N VAL A 71 0.27 10.42 -6.55
CA VAL A 71 0.74 10.10 -7.90
C VAL A 71 1.31 8.69 -8.01
N CYS A 72 1.57 8.02 -6.88
CA CYS A 72 2.23 6.72 -6.82
C CYS A 72 3.58 6.75 -7.54
N GLU A 73 4.46 7.69 -7.20
CA GLU A 73 5.80 7.83 -7.79
C GLU A 73 6.87 8.00 -6.70
N PRO A 74 8.13 7.57 -6.97
CA PRO A 74 9.24 7.81 -6.06
C PRO A 74 9.61 9.30 -6.03
N LEU A 75 9.44 9.93 -4.88
CA LEU A 75 9.75 11.33 -4.64
C LEU A 75 11.23 11.55 -4.34
N ASN A 76 11.80 10.72 -3.45
CA ASN A 76 13.20 10.84 -3.03
C ASN A 76 13.84 9.49 -2.82
N LEU A 77 15.14 9.40 -3.13
CA LEU A 77 15.96 8.23 -2.91
C LEU A 77 17.18 8.58 -2.06
N PHE A 78 17.33 7.91 -0.92
CA PHE A 78 18.47 8.05 -0.03
C PHE A 78 19.30 6.77 -0.09
N SER A 79 20.53 6.87 -0.62
CA SER A 79 21.44 5.74 -0.81
C SER A 79 22.79 5.92 -0.10
N ARG A 80 22.91 6.92 0.78
CA ARG A 80 24.17 7.29 1.44
C ARG A 80 24.52 6.41 2.66
N PHE A 81 23.75 5.35 2.90
CA PHE A 81 23.94 4.48 4.05
C PHE A 81 25.10 3.50 3.83
N LYS A 82 26.06 3.47 4.76
CA LYS A 82 27.20 2.53 4.70
C LYS A 82 26.83 1.11 5.11
N LYS A 83 25.74 0.96 5.87
CA LYS A 83 25.23 -0.31 6.38
C LYS A 83 23.77 -0.45 5.97
N GLY A 84 23.28 -1.69 5.94
CA GLY A 84 21.88 -1.99 5.67
C GLY A 84 20.96 -1.34 6.71
N VAL A 85 19.90 -0.70 6.20
CA VAL A 85 18.83 -0.11 7.00
C VAL A 85 17.81 -1.21 7.31
N CYS A 86 17.65 -1.51 8.59
CA CYS A 86 16.74 -2.57 9.05
C CYS A 86 15.32 -2.04 9.23
N SER A 87 15.19 -0.87 9.83
CA SER A 87 13.89 -0.23 10.04
C SER A 87 13.98 1.28 9.85
N ILE A 88 12.81 1.86 9.63
CA ILE A 88 12.63 3.30 9.50
C ILE A 88 11.39 3.67 10.32
N ASP A 89 11.31 4.92 10.75
CA ASP A 89 10.13 5.47 11.37
C ASP A 89 9.96 6.96 11.08
N PHE A 90 8.71 7.40 10.96
CA PHE A 90 8.40 8.81 10.79
C PHE A 90 8.30 9.48 12.16
N ARG A 91 8.92 10.65 12.30
CA ARG A 91 8.63 11.51 13.44
C ARG A 91 7.16 11.94 13.39
N HIS A 92 6.56 12.19 14.54
CA HIS A 92 5.14 12.55 14.67
C HIS A 92 4.70 13.77 13.83
N ASP A 93 5.62 14.69 13.54
CA ASP A 93 5.37 15.85 12.68
C ASP A 93 5.47 15.56 11.17
N GLY A 94 5.91 14.35 10.78
CA GLY A 94 6.03 13.89 9.40
C GLY A 94 7.18 14.50 8.60
N ARG A 95 8.06 15.28 9.24
CA ARG A 95 9.15 16.02 8.54
C ARG A 95 10.49 15.32 8.59
N LEU A 96 10.69 14.45 9.59
CA LEU A 96 11.92 13.69 9.75
C LEU A 96 11.63 12.20 9.67
N LEU A 97 12.60 11.49 9.11
CA LEU A 97 12.69 10.04 9.11
C LEU A 97 13.85 9.66 10.02
N GLY A 98 13.58 8.76 10.97
CA GLY A 98 14.61 8.07 11.72
C GLY A 98 14.86 6.71 11.08
N GLU A 99 16.12 6.34 10.93
CA GLU A 99 16.55 5.02 10.49
C GLU A 99 17.20 4.23 11.62
N HIS A 100 17.00 2.92 11.61
CA HIS A 100 17.74 1.99 12.45
C HIS A 100 18.65 1.13 11.58
N LEU A 101 19.95 1.24 11.82
CA LEU A 101 20.97 0.48 11.11
C LEU A 101 21.21 -0.87 11.78
N ALA A 102 21.56 -1.88 10.99
CA ALA A 102 21.99 -3.16 11.52
C ALA A 102 23.20 -2.99 12.46
N SER A 103 23.10 -3.53 13.68
CA SER A 103 24.26 -3.83 14.52
C SER A 103 25.08 -4.92 13.84
N LEU A 104 26.40 -4.72 13.74
CA LEU A 104 27.34 -5.81 13.45
C LEU A 104 27.67 -6.52 14.76
#